data_AF-A0A8T7D0H1-F1
#
_entry.id   AF-A0A8T7D0H1-F1
#
_cell.length_a   1.000
_cell.length_b   1.000
_cell.length_c   1.000
_cell.angle_alpha   90.00
_cell.angle_beta   90.00
_cell.angle_gamma   90.00
#
_symmetry.space_group_name_H-M   'P 1'
#
loop_
_entity.id
_entity.type
_entity.pdbx_description
1 polymer ?
#
loop_
_entity_poly.entity_id
_entity_poly.type
_entity_poly.pdbx_seq_one_letter_code
_entity_poly.pdbx_strand_id
1 'polypeptide(L)'
;MITATVTTKGQITIPKSVRDALHLRVGDRIAFVLHGEKEVLLKPATKSVDEVFGMLGKPETVTQTADDMNNAIKSRMRNHRL
;
A
#
# COMPACT_ATOMS: atom_id res chain seq x y z
N MET A 1 12.30 -24.42 -6.21
CA MET A 1 12.47 -23.33 -7.20
C MET A 1 11.16 -23.12 -7.91
N ILE A 2 10.64 -21.89 -7.98
CA ILE A 2 9.42 -21.57 -8.73
C ILE A 2 9.88 -20.98 -10.07
N THR A 3 9.39 -21.51 -11.19
CA THR A 3 9.74 -21.03 -12.53
C THR A 3 8.47 -20.64 -13.29
N ALA A 4 8.63 -19.76 -14.27
CA ALA A 4 7.59 -19.37 -15.20
C ALA A 4 8.17 -19.27 -16.61
N THR A 5 7.36 -19.56 -17.62
CA THR A 5 7.76 -19.54 -19.02
C THR A 5 7.31 -18.24 -19.66
N VAL A 6 8.19 -17.64 -20.47
CA VAL A 6 7.85 -16.49 -21.32
C VAL A 6 7.00 -16.99 -22.48
N THR A 7 5.81 -16.41 -22.66
CA THR A 7 4.96 -16.73 -23.81
C THR A 7 5.53 -16.14 -25.10
N THR A 8 5.02 -16.56 -26.26
CA THR A 8 5.41 -16.00 -27.57
C THR A 8 5.21 -14.48 -27.66
N LYS A 9 4.29 -13.92 -26.86
CA LYS A 9 4.03 -12.48 -26.79
C LYS A 9 4.90 -11.74 -25.77
N GLY A 10 5.89 -12.42 -25.18
CA GLY A 10 6.78 -11.82 -24.17
C GLY A 10 6.16 -11.68 -22.78
N GLN A 11 5.04 -12.34 -22.50
CA GLN A 11 4.38 -12.26 -21.19
C GLN A 11 4.89 -13.36 -20.25
N ILE A 12 5.00 -13.05 -18.96
CA ILE A 12 5.29 -14.03 -17.91
C ILE A 12 4.09 -14.08 -16.97
N THR A 13 3.64 -15.29 -16.64
CA THR A 13 2.61 -15.47 -15.63
C THR A 13 3.24 -15.57 -14.25
N ILE A 14 2.85 -14.71 -13.31
CA ILE A 14 3.31 -14.78 -11.92
C ILE A 14 2.56 -15.92 -11.22
N PRO A 15 3.24 -16.98 -10.75
CA PRO A 15 2.59 -18.12 -10.09
C PRO A 15 1.84 -17.69 -8.83
N LYS A 16 0.78 -18.44 -8.48
CA LYS A 16 -0.12 -18.08 -7.37
C LYS A 16 0.64 -17.82 -6.05
N SER A 17 1.56 -18.71 -5.70
CA SER A 17 2.39 -18.58 -4.48
C SER A 17 3.19 -17.28 -4.43
N VAL A 18 3.70 -16.80 -5.57
CA VAL A 18 4.44 -15.53 -5.66
C VAL A 18 3.49 -14.33 -5.54
N ARG A 19 2.30 -14.40 -6.17
CA ARG A 19 1.28 -13.34 -6.03
C ARG A 19 0.82 -13.19 -4.58
N ASP A 20 0.55 -14.31 -3.92
CA ASP A 20 0.07 -14.33 -2.54
C ASP A 20 1.15 -13.75 -1.60
N ALA A 21 2.42 -14.13 -1.78
CA ALA A 21 3.54 -13.58 -0.99
C ALA A 21 3.74 -12.06 -1.19
N LEU A 22 3.54 -11.56 -2.41
CA LEU A 22 3.66 -10.14 -2.74
C LEU A 22 2.34 -9.36 -2.58
N HIS A 23 1.28 -10.01 -2.11
CA HIS A 23 -0.07 -9.44 -1.96
C HIS A 23 -0.64 -8.81 -3.24
N LEU A 24 -0.27 -9.37 -4.40
CA LEU A 24 -0.65 -8.85 -5.71
C LEU A 24 -2.08 -9.23 -6.08
N ARG A 25 -2.83 -8.26 -6.59
CA ARG A 25 -4.19 -8.38 -7.12
C ARG A 25 -4.23 -8.04 -8.61
N VAL A 26 -5.34 -8.39 -9.25
CA VAL A 26 -5.58 -8.00 -10.65
C VAL A 26 -5.61 -6.48 -10.74
N GLY A 27 -4.82 -5.92 -11.67
CA GLY A 27 -4.69 -4.47 -11.86
C GLY A 27 -3.52 -3.84 -11.13
N ASP A 28 -2.86 -4.56 -10.22
CA ASP A 28 -1.66 -4.07 -9.55
C ASP A 28 -0.52 -3.90 -10.54
N ARG A 29 0.26 -2.84 -10.34
CA ARG A 29 1.45 -2.54 -11.13
C ARG A 29 2.67 -3.15 -10.45
N ILE A 30 3.64 -3.58 -11.26
CA ILE A 30 4.91 -4.14 -10.79
C ILE A 30 6.03 -3.39 -11.49
N ALA A 31 7.00 -2.92 -10.71
CA ALA A 31 8.23 -2.35 -11.20
C ALA A 31 9.27 -3.46 -11.43
N PHE A 32 9.95 -3.39 -12.57
CA PHE A 32 11.10 -4.22 -12.90
C PHE A 32 12.35 -3.38 -12.64
N VAL A 33 13.22 -3.84 -11.73
CA VAL A 33 14.45 -3.15 -11.38
C VAL A 33 15.62 -4.07 -11.73
N LEU A 34 16.48 -3.62 -12.64
CA LEU A 34 17.70 -4.34 -12.99
C LEU A 34 18.68 -4.36 -11.80
N HIS A 35 19.24 -5.52 -11.51
CA HIS A 35 20.30 -5.70 -10.52
C HIS A 35 21.50 -6.34 -11.21
N GLY A 36 22.47 -5.51 -11.54
CA GLY A 36 23.56 -5.93 -12.43
C GLY A 36 23.04 -6.26 -13.83
N GLU A 37 23.70 -7.21 -14.50
CA GLU A 37 23.42 -7.51 -15.90
C GLU A 37 22.40 -8.63 -16.12
N LYS A 38 22.19 -9.51 -15.14
CA LYS A 38 21.43 -10.77 -15.34
C LYS A 38 20.31 -11.00 -14.34
N GLU A 39 20.09 -10.07 -13.43
CA GLU A 39 19.05 -10.19 -12.42
C GLU A 39 18.05 -9.04 -12.52
N VAL A 40 16.79 -9.36 -12.28
CA VAL A 40 15.70 -8.39 -12.23
C VAL A 40 14.92 -8.61 -10.94
N LEU A 41 14.80 -7.56 -10.13
CA LEU A 41 13.90 -7.55 -8.99
C LEU A 41 12.52 -7.09 -9.44
N LEU A 42 11.50 -7.85 -9.03
CA LEU A 42 10.11 -7.49 -9.17
C LEU A 42 9.63 -6.85 -7.87
N LYS A 43 9.15 -5.60 -7.94
CA LYS A 43 8.61 -4.88 -6.78
C LYS A 43 7.16 -4.47 -7.05
N PRO A 44 6.21 -4.71 -6.14
CA PRO A 44 4.89 -4.09 -6.23
C PRO A 44 5.04 -2.57 -6.30
N ALA A 45 4.42 -1.94 -7.29
CA ALA A 45 4.40 -0.49 -7.41
C ALA A 45 3.31 0.07 -6.49
N THR A 46 3.61 0.10 -5.20
CA THR A 46 2.77 0.74 -4.17
C THR A 46 2.93 2.25 -4.26
N LYS A 47 1.82 2.98 -4.14
CA LYS A 47 1.87 4.43 -3.94
C LYS A 47 2.53 4.75 -2.59
N SER A 48 3.30 5.84 -2.54
CA SER A 48 3.83 6.33 -1.26
C SER A 48 2.68 6.82 -0.39
N VAL A 49 2.89 6.83 0.94
CA VAL A 49 1.90 7.41 1.87
C VAL A 49 1.71 8.90 1.58
N ASP A 50 2.77 9.60 1.16
CA ASP A 50 2.72 11.02 0.82
C ASP A 50 1.82 11.30 -0.39
N GLU A 51 1.79 10.40 -1.38
CA GLU A 51 0.90 10.52 -2.55
C GLU A 51 -0.58 10.45 -2.20
N VAL A 52 -0.93 9.86 -1.05
CA VAL A 52 -2.32 9.70 -0.60
C VAL A 52 -2.63 10.54 0.64
N PHE A 53 -1.65 11.25 1.17
CA PHE A 53 -1.80 12.06 2.37
C PHE A 53 -2.84 13.17 2.12
N GLY A 54 -3.82 13.26 3.02
CA GLY A 54 -4.87 14.28 2.95
C GLY A 54 -6.01 14.01 1.95
N MET A 55 -5.93 12.97 1.09
CA MET A 55 -6.96 12.69 0.07
C MET A 55 -8.35 12.34 0.65
N LEU A 56 -8.41 11.88 1.90
CA LEU A 56 -9.66 11.52 2.59
C LEU A 56 -10.20 12.64 3.50
N GLY A 57 -9.53 13.80 3.55
CA GLY A 57 -9.98 14.94 4.36
C GLY A 57 -11.26 15.57 3.79
N LYS A 58 -12.23 15.88 4.65
CA LYS A 58 -13.38 16.72 4.24
C LYS A 58 -12.91 18.19 4.14
N PRO A 59 -13.38 18.97 3.16
CA PRO A 59 -12.96 20.37 2.99
C PRO A 59 -13.25 21.26 4.21
N GLU A 60 -14.25 20.91 5.03
CA GLU A 60 -14.65 21.66 6.22
C GLU A 60 -13.96 21.18 7.52
N THR A 61 -12.99 20.26 7.43
CA THR A 61 -12.34 19.73 8.63
C THR A 61 -11.38 20.76 9.20
N VAL A 62 -11.70 21.32 10.37
CA VAL A 62 -10.79 22.19 11.11
C VAL A 62 -9.60 21.37 11.61
N THR A 63 -8.38 21.86 11.40
CA THR A 63 -7.17 21.27 11.95
C THR A 63 -7.26 21.29 13.48
N GLN A 64 -7.28 20.11 14.09
CA GLN A 64 -7.29 19.97 15.55
C GLN A 64 -5.86 19.93 16.07
N THR A 65 -5.60 20.59 17.20
CA THR A 65 -4.34 20.39 17.90
C THR A 65 -4.34 19.05 18.64
N ALA A 66 -3.14 18.56 19.00
CA ALA A 66 -3.03 17.36 19.83
C ALA A 66 -3.74 17.53 21.18
N ASP A 67 -3.72 18.74 21.76
CA ASP A 67 -4.39 19.04 23.02
C ASP A 67 -5.92 19.02 22.88
N ASP A 68 -6.46 19.56 21.79
CA ASP A 68 -7.89 19.48 21.49
C ASP A 68 -8.34 18.02 21.36
N MET A 69 -7.53 17.20 20.69
CA MET A 69 -7.77 15.77 20.52
C MET A 69 -7.76 15.03 21.86
N ASN A 70 -6.74 15.29 22.68
CA ASN A 70 -6.63 14.73 24.03
C ASN A 70 -7.80 15.14 24.92
N ASN A 71 -8.23 16.40 24.85
CA ASN A 71 -9.36 16.91 25.61
C ASN A 71 -10.69 16.29 25.16
N ALA A 72 -10.87 16.07 23.86
CA ALA A 72 -12.03 15.37 23.30
C ALA A 72 -12.09 13.90 23.77
N ILE A 73 -10.96 13.18 23.73
CA ILE A 73 -10.85 11.80 24.22
C ILE A 73 -11.19 11.73 25.70
N LYS A 74 -10.57 12.59 26.54
CA LYS A 74 -10.86 12.68 27.99
C LYS A 74 -12.34 12.93 28.25
N SER A 75 -12.95 13.86 27.51
CA SER A 75 -14.36 14.20 27.67
C SER A 75 -15.29 13.04 27.28
N ARG A 76 -14.98 12.35 26.19
CA ARG A 76 -15.75 11.17 25.77
C ARG A 76 -15.62 10.01 26.74
N MET A 77 -14.42 9.74 27.25
CA MET A 77 -14.19 8.70 28.26
C MET A 77 -14.92 8.99 29.58
N ARG A 78 -14.99 10.25 30.01
CA ARG A 78 -15.80 10.65 31.17
C ARG A 78 -17.29 10.39 30.96
N ASN A 79 -17.81 10.71 29.77
CA ASN A 79 -19.23 10.55 29.46
C ASN A 79 -19.64 9.08 29.23
N HIS A 80 -18.71 8.20 28.85
CA HIS A 80 -18.97 6.78 28.60
C HIS A 80 -18.80 5.89 29.85
N ARG A 81 -18.45 6.49 31.00
CA ARG A 81 -18.32 5.80 32.29
C ARG A 81 -19.67 5.83 33.03
N LEU A 82 -20.63 5.05 32.52
CA LEU A 82 -21.85 4.60 33.19
C LEU A 82 -21.92 3.08 33.07
#